data_AF-A0A1I3I3F4-F1
#
_entry.id   AF-A0A1I3I3F4-F1
#
_cell.length_a   1.000
_cell.length_b   1.000
_cell.length_c   1.000
_cell.angle_alpha   90.00
_cell.angle_beta   90.00
_cell.angle_gamma   90.00
#
_symmetry.space_group_name_H-M   'P 1'
#
loop_
_entity.id
_entity.type
_entity.pdbx_description
1 polymer ?
#
loop_
_entity_poly.entity_id
_entity_poly.type
_entity_poly.pdbx_seq_one_letter_code
_entity_poly.pdbx_strand_id
1 'polypeptide(L)'
;MALKSDGTVWTWGSNSSGQLGTGSALLRNSSPAQVPNLNSVIAIASGQDHNLAVKSDGTVWAWGDNKFGALGDGSTEARNTPVQVQSLDSVIHVSIGNTHSLALKGTVWAWGSNGGGELGDGSNIYRNTPVQVKGISSVISIAAGKSFGFSHSLALKSDGTVWAWGNNVSGKLGDGTTTGSSWPVPVIHLDSVTAISSTTHISSDGFEYSTAGLPEGYTAEWSVRGHTIDDYSSNKKVIVYVSIKYDNH
;
A
#
# COMPACT_ATOMS: atom_id res chain seq x y z
N MET A 1 -5.15 12.32 4.15
CA MET A 1 -6.26 11.48 4.64
C MET A 1 -5.85 10.86 5.97
N ALA A 2 -6.79 10.64 6.88
CA ALA A 2 -6.58 9.94 8.14
C ALA A 2 -7.73 8.97 8.44
N LEU A 3 -7.42 7.92 9.19
CA LEU A 3 -8.36 6.98 9.76
C LEU A 3 -8.43 7.22 11.27
N LYS A 4 -9.63 7.40 11.82
CA LYS A 4 -9.86 7.51 13.26
C LYS A 4 -10.09 6.13 13.88
N SER A 5 -9.90 6.02 15.20
CA SER A 5 -10.14 4.79 15.97
C SER A 5 -11.60 4.33 15.96
N ASP A 6 -12.54 5.24 15.68
CA ASP A 6 -13.97 4.94 15.48
C ASP A 6 -14.29 4.36 14.08
N GLY A 7 -13.27 4.13 13.24
CA GLY A 7 -13.42 3.59 11.90
C GLY A 7 -13.92 4.59 10.86
N THR A 8 -13.92 5.90 11.16
CA THR A 8 -14.26 6.96 10.21
C THR A 8 -13.03 7.50 9.47
N VAL A 9 -13.23 7.88 8.20
CA VAL A 9 -12.17 8.41 7.33
C VAL A 9 -12.34 9.91 7.13
N TRP A 10 -11.23 10.64 7.22
CA TRP A 10 -11.18 12.10 7.12
C TRP A 10 -10.18 12.55 6.05
N THR A 11 -10.59 13.46 5.18
CA THR A 11 -9.81 13.96 4.03
C THR A 11 -9.72 15.49 4.04
N TRP A 12 -8.63 15.99 3.47
CA TRP A 12 -8.34 17.41 3.26
C TRP A 12 -7.32 17.51 2.11
N GLY A 13 -7.09 18.72 1.59
CA GLY A 13 -6.20 18.98 0.46
C GLY A 13 -6.96 19.13 -0.87
N SER A 14 -6.34 18.65 -1.95
CA SER A 14 -6.88 18.74 -3.33
C SER A 14 -8.16 17.90 -3.51
N ASN A 15 -9.04 18.37 -4.39
CA ASN A 15 -10.27 17.68 -4.80
C ASN A 15 -10.56 17.84 -6.30
N SER A 16 -9.55 18.12 -7.12
CA SER A 16 -9.71 18.32 -8.57
C SER A 16 -10.33 17.12 -9.29
N SER A 17 -10.16 15.92 -8.73
CA SER A 17 -10.64 14.65 -9.28
C SER A 17 -11.58 13.93 -8.31
N GLY A 18 -12.09 14.62 -7.27
CA GLY A 18 -12.94 14.01 -6.24
C GLY A 18 -12.18 13.30 -5.12
N GLN A 19 -10.87 13.54 -4.96
CA GLN A 19 -10.00 12.85 -3.99
C GLN A 19 -10.46 13.00 -2.53
N LEU A 20 -11.27 14.00 -2.21
CA LEU A 20 -11.82 14.14 -0.85
C LEU A 20 -12.90 13.10 -0.55
N GLY A 21 -13.63 12.59 -1.55
CA GLY A 21 -14.69 11.60 -1.32
C GLY A 21 -15.92 12.14 -0.59
N THR A 22 -16.03 13.46 -0.39
CA THR A 22 -17.10 14.08 0.41
C THR A 22 -18.37 14.40 -0.37
N GLY A 23 -18.39 14.16 -1.68
CA GLY A 23 -19.42 14.65 -2.60
C GLY A 23 -19.34 16.15 -2.91
N SER A 24 -18.39 16.87 -2.31
CA SER A 24 -18.22 18.31 -2.52
C SER A 24 -17.73 18.62 -3.93
N ALA A 25 -18.26 19.71 -4.51
CA ALA A 25 -17.79 20.29 -5.76
C ALA A 25 -16.61 21.27 -5.59
N LEU A 26 -16.21 21.57 -4.35
CA LEU A 26 -15.05 22.43 -4.09
C LEU A 26 -13.78 21.74 -4.55
N LEU A 27 -12.87 22.46 -5.22
CA LEU A 27 -11.61 21.92 -5.74
C LEU A 27 -10.56 21.63 -4.66
N ARG A 28 -10.80 22.05 -3.42
CA ARG A 28 -9.94 21.76 -2.26
C ARG A 28 -10.69 21.95 -0.96
N ASN A 29 -10.17 21.35 0.11
CA ASN A 29 -10.58 21.64 1.47
C ASN A 29 -9.34 21.83 2.37
N SER A 30 -9.19 23.00 3.00
CA SER A 30 -8.05 23.28 3.88
C SER A 30 -8.22 22.72 5.29
N SER A 31 -9.40 22.19 5.62
CA SER A 31 -9.71 21.59 6.93
C SER A 31 -10.14 20.14 6.76
N PRO A 32 -9.84 19.24 7.71
CA PRO A 32 -10.35 17.87 7.67
C PRO A 32 -11.88 17.82 7.57
N ALA A 33 -12.39 17.06 6.62
CA ALA A 33 -13.80 16.72 6.49
C ALA A 33 -13.97 15.20 6.47
N GLN A 34 -15.05 14.72 7.08
CA GLN A 34 -15.37 13.30 7.10
C GLN A 34 -15.86 12.85 5.72
N VAL A 35 -15.40 11.69 5.27
CA VAL A 35 -15.95 10.99 4.12
C VAL A 35 -17.30 10.38 4.52
N PRO A 36 -18.43 10.83 3.94
CA PRO A 36 -19.75 10.36 4.35
C PRO A 36 -19.96 8.90 3.95
N ASN A 37 -20.79 8.19 4.74
CA ASN A 37 -21.20 6.80 4.49
C ASN A 37 -20.06 5.76 4.42
N LEU A 38 -18.87 6.12 4.89
CA LEU A 38 -17.71 5.23 4.99
C LEU A 38 -17.37 5.02 6.47
N ASN A 39 -17.81 3.90 7.03
CA ASN A 39 -17.61 3.49 8.41
C ASN A 39 -16.95 2.10 8.49
N SER A 40 -16.56 1.70 9.70
CA SER A 40 -15.93 0.41 9.99
C SER A 40 -14.65 0.18 9.17
N VAL A 41 -13.93 1.26 8.86
CA VAL A 41 -12.67 1.19 8.11
C VAL A 41 -11.54 0.76 9.03
N ILE A 42 -10.71 -0.16 8.57
CA ILE A 42 -9.56 -0.71 9.31
C ILE A 42 -8.22 -0.35 8.65
N ALA A 43 -8.22 0.01 7.38
CA ALA A 43 -7.02 0.44 6.66
C ALA A 43 -7.37 1.44 5.55
N ILE A 44 -6.43 2.32 5.24
CA ILE A 44 -6.55 3.31 4.18
C ILE A 44 -5.26 3.38 3.36
N ALA A 45 -5.38 3.71 2.08
CA ALA A 45 -4.24 3.99 1.21
C ALA A 45 -4.58 5.18 0.29
N SER A 46 -3.64 6.11 0.13
CA SER A 46 -3.78 7.27 -0.77
C SER A 46 -2.76 7.20 -1.90
N GLY A 47 -3.23 7.26 -3.13
CA GLY A 47 -2.44 7.37 -4.35
C GLY A 47 -2.07 8.81 -4.67
N GLN A 48 -1.84 9.10 -5.95
CA GLN A 48 -1.68 10.48 -6.41
C GLN A 48 -3.04 11.20 -6.39
N ASP A 49 -4.02 10.60 -7.06
CA ASP A 49 -5.34 11.21 -7.27
C ASP A 49 -6.52 10.27 -6.97
N HIS A 50 -6.27 9.08 -6.41
CA HIS A 50 -7.31 8.17 -5.93
C HIS A 50 -6.99 7.60 -4.55
N ASN A 51 -7.99 7.05 -3.88
CA ASN A 51 -7.88 6.50 -2.54
C ASN A 51 -8.53 5.13 -2.46
N LEU A 52 -8.06 4.31 -1.52
CA LEU A 52 -8.64 3.04 -1.13
C LEU A 52 -8.89 3.03 0.38
N ALA A 53 -9.94 2.33 0.79
CA ALA A 53 -10.24 1.99 2.17
C ALA A 53 -10.66 0.52 2.26
N VAL A 54 -10.20 -0.17 3.29
CA VAL A 54 -10.62 -1.53 3.62
C VAL A 54 -11.52 -1.47 4.84
N LYS A 55 -12.70 -2.07 4.75
CA LYS A 55 -13.62 -2.23 5.87
C LYS A 55 -13.33 -3.52 6.65
N SER A 56 -13.79 -3.59 7.89
CA SER A 56 -13.65 -4.76 8.76
C SER A 56 -14.33 -6.03 8.22
N ASP A 57 -15.26 -5.89 7.28
CA ASP A 57 -15.90 -7.01 6.56
C ASP A 57 -15.05 -7.53 5.37
N GLY A 58 -13.87 -6.94 5.15
CA GLY A 58 -12.96 -7.30 4.06
C GLY A 58 -13.33 -6.70 2.70
N THR A 59 -14.33 -5.82 2.62
CA THR A 59 -14.67 -5.08 1.40
C THR A 59 -13.70 -3.91 1.17
N VAL A 60 -13.45 -3.59 -0.11
CA VAL A 60 -12.63 -2.45 -0.51
C VAL A 60 -13.49 -1.38 -1.14
N TRP A 61 -13.25 -0.13 -0.75
CA TRP A 61 -13.93 1.05 -1.25
C TRP A 61 -12.91 2.01 -1.85
N ALA A 62 -13.26 2.65 -2.95
CA ALA A 62 -12.38 3.54 -3.71
C ALA A 62 -13.07 4.84 -4.09
N TRP A 63 -12.32 5.92 -4.23
CA TRP A 63 -12.81 7.20 -4.79
C TRP A 63 -11.66 8.06 -5.32
N GLY A 64 -11.99 9.11 -6.07
CA GLY A 64 -11.06 10.00 -6.75
C GLY A 64 -11.01 9.78 -8.26
N ASP A 65 -9.83 9.99 -8.84
CA ASP A 65 -9.55 9.78 -10.26
C ASP A 65 -9.75 8.31 -10.65
N ASN A 66 -10.32 8.11 -11.84
CA ASN A 66 -10.57 6.77 -12.37
C ASN A 66 -10.19 6.63 -13.84
N LYS A 67 -9.33 7.50 -14.37
CA LYS A 67 -9.05 7.56 -15.81
C LYS A 67 -8.59 6.21 -16.39
N PHE A 68 -7.91 5.41 -15.58
CA PHE A 68 -7.41 4.09 -15.95
C PHE A 68 -8.13 2.93 -15.23
N GLY A 69 -9.30 3.17 -14.63
CA GLY A 69 -10.04 2.14 -13.90
C GLY A 69 -9.48 1.84 -12.50
N ALA A 70 -8.69 2.74 -11.91
CA ALA A 70 -8.02 2.55 -10.63
C ALA A 70 -8.97 2.43 -9.42
N LEU A 71 -10.26 2.73 -9.61
CA LEU A 71 -11.30 2.52 -8.61
C LEU A 71 -11.88 1.10 -8.62
N GLY A 72 -11.65 0.31 -9.68
CA GLY A 72 -12.06 -1.11 -9.72
C GLY A 72 -13.57 -1.32 -9.72
N ASP A 73 -14.36 -0.30 -10.05
CA ASP A 73 -15.83 -0.30 -10.01
C ASP A 73 -16.47 -0.72 -11.36
N GLY A 74 -15.67 -1.24 -12.29
CA GLY A 74 -16.11 -1.57 -13.65
C GLY A 74 -16.27 -0.37 -14.58
N SER A 75 -15.85 0.83 -14.15
CA SER A 75 -15.94 2.06 -14.94
C SER A 75 -14.57 2.75 -15.07
N THR A 76 -14.54 3.84 -15.85
CA THR A 76 -13.42 4.79 -15.91
C THR A 76 -13.83 6.19 -15.48
N GLU A 77 -14.99 6.30 -14.81
CA GLU A 77 -15.55 7.58 -14.36
C GLU A 77 -15.04 7.91 -12.97
N ALA A 78 -14.57 9.14 -12.78
CA ALA A 78 -14.12 9.61 -11.47
C ALA A 78 -15.28 9.59 -10.47
N ARG A 79 -14.98 9.32 -9.19
CA ARG A 79 -15.98 9.25 -8.12
C ARG A 79 -15.62 10.23 -7.02
N ASN A 80 -16.51 11.18 -6.76
CA ASN A 80 -16.35 12.13 -5.65
C ASN A 80 -16.95 11.61 -4.33
N THR A 81 -17.44 10.37 -4.31
CA THR A 81 -17.90 9.63 -3.13
C THR A 81 -17.38 8.19 -3.22
N PRO A 82 -17.18 7.49 -2.08
CA PRO A 82 -16.73 6.10 -2.09
C PRO A 82 -17.66 5.18 -2.90
N VAL A 83 -17.05 4.38 -3.77
CA VAL A 83 -17.69 3.26 -4.48
C VAL A 83 -17.01 1.96 -4.07
N GLN A 84 -17.78 0.87 -3.99
CA GLN A 84 -17.22 -0.44 -3.69
C GLN A 84 -16.48 -1.02 -4.91
N VAL A 85 -15.29 -1.58 -4.69
CA VAL A 85 -14.54 -2.34 -5.69
C VAL A 85 -15.29 -3.64 -6.02
N GLN A 86 -15.45 -3.95 -7.31
CA GLN A 86 -16.20 -5.13 -7.73
C GLN A 86 -15.45 -6.44 -7.48
N SER A 87 -16.21 -7.49 -7.14
CA SER A 87 -15.72 -8.87 -7.09
C SER A 87 -14.50 -9.10 -6.18
N LEU A 88 -14.37 -8.27 -5.14
CA LEU A 88 -13.27 -8.31 -4.19
C LEU A 88 -13.80 -8.28 -2.76
N ASP A 89 -13.46 -9.33 -2.02
CA ASP A 89 -13.87 -9.61 -0.64
C ASP A 89 -12.66 -10.14 0.15
N SER A 90 -12.81 -10.27 1.47
CA SER A 90 -11.77 -10.85 2.35
C SER A 90 -10.38 -10.21 2.19
N VAL A 91 -10.34 -8.92 1.82
CA VAL A 91 -9.07 -8.19 1.65
C VAL A 91 -8.52 -7.84 3.02
N ILE A 92 -7.24 -8.16 3.22
CA ILE A 92 -6.53 -7.90 4.47
C ILE A 92 -5.57 -6.71 4.35
N HIS A 93 -5.17 -6.35 3.13
CA HIS A 93 -4.24 -5.26 2.89
C HIS A 93 -4.45 -4.70 1.48
N VAL A 94 -4.32 -3.39 1.34
CA VAL A 94 -4.30 -2.68 0.05
C VAL A 94 -3.05 -1.82 -0.06
N SER A 95 -2.53 -1.68 -1.27
CA SER A 95 -1.46 -0.75 -1.60
C SER A 95 -1.81 0.00 -2.88
N ILE A 96 -1.26 1.19 -3.05
CA ILE A 96 -1.68 2.12 -4.11
C ILE A 96 -0.48 2.78 -4.77
N GLY A 97 -0.41 2.67 -6.09
CA GLY A 97 0.57 3.39 -6.92
C GLY A 97 0.03 4.76 -7.33
N ASN A 98 0.57 5.32 -8.41
CA ASN A 98 0.05 6.59 -8.92
C ASN A 98 -1.38 6.46 -9.46
N THR A 99 -1.59 5.41 -10.27
CA THR A 99 -2.83 5.18 -11.03
C THR A 99 -3.20 3.68 -11.12
N HIS A 100 -2.55 2.85 -10.30
CA HIS A 100 -2.89 1.43 -10.14
C HIS A 100 -3.07 1.11 -8.65
N SER A 101 -3.76 0.01 -8.39
CA SER A 101 -4.18 -0.43 -7.06
C SER A 101 -3.83 -1.91 -6.89
N LEU A 102 -3.43 -2.28 -5.68
CA LEU A 102 -3.13 -3.65 -5.27
C LEU A 102 -3.95 -4.04 -4.05
N ALA A 103 -4.36 -5.29 -3.97
CA ALA A 103 -4.98 -5.88 -2.79
C ALA A 103 -4.42 -7.28 -2.51
N LEU A 104 -4.38 -7.65 -1.24
CA LEU A 104 -4.01 -8.97 -0.76
C LEU A 104 -5.22 -9.63 -0.08
N LYS A 105 -5.64 -10.80 -0.60
CA LYS A 105 -6.66 -11.68 -0.01
C LYS A 105 -6.22 -13.15 -0.03
N GLY A 106 -4.99 -13.42 0.43
CA GLY A 106 -4.29 -14.70 0.25
C GLY A 106 -3.61 -14.84 -1.12
N THR A 107 -4.19 -14.25 -2.16
CA THR A 107 -3.53 -13.96 -3.44
C THR A 107 -3.46 -12.46 -3.69
N VAL A 108 -2.59 -12.04 -4.61
CA VAL A 108 -2.45 -10.64 -4.99
C VAL A 108 -3.40 -10.33 -6.15
N TRP A 109 -4.11 -9.22 -6.04
CA TRP A 109 -5.00 -8.67 -7.05
C TRP A 109 -4.57 -7.26 -7.39
N ALA A 110 -4.74 -6.89 -8.66
CA ALA A 110 -4.35 -5.60 -9.18
C ALA A 110 -5.41 -5.03 -10.12
N TRP A 111 -5.54 -3.71 -10.19
CA TRP A 111 -6.35 -3.02 -11.20
C TRP A 111 -5.86 -1.58 -11.40
N GLY A 112 -6.40 -0.89 -12.39
CA GLY A 112 -5.96 0.43 -12.82
C GLY A 112 -5.01 0.39 -14.01
N SER A 113 -4.10 1.37 -14.07
CA SER A 113 -3.08 1.50 -15.13
C SER A 113 -2.17 0.27 -15.21
N ASN A 114 -1.81 -0.11 -16.43
CA ASN A 114 -0.94 -1.27 -16.71
C ASN A 114 0.06 -1.03 -17.85
N GLY A 115 0.33 0.23 -18.22
CA GLY A 115 1.19 0.53 -19.38
C GLY A 115 2.59 -0.06 -19.24
N GLY A 116 3.13 -0.11 -18.01
CA GLY A 116 4.42 -0.71 -17.68
C GLY A 116 4.35 -2.18 -17.25
N GLY A 117 3.16 -2.79 -17.21
CA GLY A 117 2.96 -4.14 -16.69
C GLY A 117 2.69 -4.20 -15.19
N GLU A 118 2.30 -3.08 -14.56
CA GLU A 118 2.09 -2.93 -13.11
C GLU A 118 1.02 -3.85 -12.52
N LEU A 119 0.17 -4.47 -13.34
CA LEU A 119 -0.85 -5.41 -12.87
C LEU A 119 -0.35 -6.85 -12.78
N GLY A 120 0.81 -7.20 -13.35
CA GLY A 120 1.39 -8.53 -13.23
C GLY A 120 0.51 -9.65 -13.81
N ASP A 121 -0.40 -9.31 -14.73
CA ASP A 121 -1.37 -10.24 -15.35
C ASP A 121 -0.88 -10.85 -16.67
N GLY A 122 0.36 -10.53 -17.06
CA GLY A 122 0.97 -10.89 -18.34
C GLY A 122 0.58 -9.98 -19.50
N SER A 123 -0.10 -8.87 -19.25
CA SER A 123 -0.48 -7.89 -20.25
C SER A 123 0.05 -6.49 -19.93
N ASN A 124 -0.11 -5.56 -20.87
CA ASN A 124 0.11 -4.13 -20.68
C ASN A 124 -1.20 -3.33 -20.85
N ILE A 125 -2.34 -3.97 -20.59
CA ILE A 125 -3.68 -3.41 -20.76
C ILE A 125 -4.25 -3.09 -19.39
N TYR A 126 -4.73 -1.86 -19.21
CA TYR A 126 -5.35 -1.43 -17.95
C TYR A 126 -6.60 -2.29 -17.64
N ARG A 127 -6.97 -2.36 -16.36
CA ARG A 127 -8.16 -3.11 -15.91
C ARG A 127 -9.01 -2.22 -15.02
N ASN A 128 -10.29 -2.11 -15.32
CA ASN A 128 -11.26 -1.39 -14.49
C ASN A 128 -11.98 -2.29 -13.47
N THR A 129 -11.62 -3.56 -13.41
CA THR A 129 -12.00 -4.52 -12.37
C THR A 129 -10.74 -5.25 -11.88
N PRO A 130 -10.71 -5.73 -10.63
CA PRO A 130 -9.59 -6.52 -10.11
C PRO A 130 -9.26 -7.73 -10.98
N VAL A 131 -7.98 -7.89 -11.31
CA VAL A 131 -7.41 -9.10 -11.92
C VAL A 131 -6.39 -9.72 -10.98
N GLN A 132 -6.33 -11.04 -10.94
CA GLN A 132 -5.33 -11.75 -10.13
C GLN A 132 -3.94 -11.65 -10.78
N VAL A 133 -2.93 -11.31 -9.97
CA VAL A 133 -1.52 -11.37 -10.37
C VAL A 133 -1.12 -12.83 -10.57
N LYS A 134 -0.41 -13.13 -11.67
CA LYS A 134 -0.07 -14.51 -12.03
C LYS A 134 1.35 -14.88 -11.62
N GLY A 135 1.61 -16.18 -11.47
CA GLY A 135 2.96 -16.70 -11.26
C GLY A 135 3.55 -16.47 -9.86
N ILE A 136 2.75 -15.98 -8.91
CA ILE A 136 3.18 -15.78 -7.51
C ILE A 136 2.14 -16.32 -6.53
N SER A 137 2.61 -16.88 -5.43
CA SER A 137 1.82 -17.44 -4.33
C SER A 137 2.50 -17.20 -2.99
N SER A 138 1.79 -17.48 -1.89
CA SER A 138 2.29 -17.34 -0.52
C SER A 138 2.78 -15.93 -0.18
N VAL A 139 2.10 -14.91 -0.72
CA VAL A 139 2.40 -13.50 -0.49
C VAL A 139 1.85 -13.09 0.87
N ILE A 140 2.68 -12.43 1.67
CA ILE A 140 2.35 -11.92 3.01
C ILE A 140 2.32 -10.39 3.07
N SER A 141 2.96 -9.71 2.12
CA SER A 141 2.92 -8.25 2.02
C SER A 141 3.03 -7.79 0.57
N ILE A 142 2.46 -6.63 0.28
CA ILE A 142 2.43 -5.99 -1.04
C ILE A 142 2.80 -4.52 -0.90
N ALA A 143 3.46 -3.97 -1.92
CA ALA A 143 3.75 -2.54 -1.98
C ALA A 143 3.70 -2.04 -3.43
N ALA A 144 3.03 -0.92 -3.67
CA ALA A 144 2.93 -0.28 -4.98
C ALA A 144 3.86 0.95 -5.04
N GLY A 145 4.83 0.92 -5.95
CA GLY A 145 5.79 2.00 -6.14
C GLY A 145 5.20 3.20 -6.86
N LYS A 146 5.52 4.39 -6.35
CA LYS A 146 5.11 5.67 -6.92
C LYS A 146 6.30 6.32 -7.60
N SER A 147 6.23 6.56 -8.91
CA SER A 147 7.20 7.43 -9.59
C SER A 147 6.54 8.12 -10.76
N PHE A 148 6.94 9.35 -11.08
CA PHE A 148 6.36 10.17 -12.15
C PHE A 148 6.12 9.37 -13.44
N GLY A 149 4.84 9.05 -13.71
CA GLY A 149 4.41 8.30 -14.91
C GLY A 149 4.79 6.82 -14.98
N PHE A 150 5.52 6.27 -14.01
CA PHE A 150 6.10 4.93 -14.08
C PHE A 150 6.02 4.23 -12.73
N SER A 151 5.06 3.32 -12.57
CA SER A 151 4.87 2.60 -11.31
C SER A 151 5.42 1.17 -11.42
N HIS A 152 5.66 0.55 -10.27
CA HIS A 152 6.01 -0.87 -10.17
C HIS A 152 5.27 -1.44 -8.96
N SER A 153 5.31 -2.74 -8.79
CA SER A 153 4.69 -3.44 -7.68
C SER A 153 5.68 -4.42 -7.09
N LEU A 154 5.56 -4.63 -5.79
CA LEU A 154 6.38 -5.54 -4.99
C LEU A 154 5.48 -6.48 -4.22
N ALA A 155 5.95 -7.72 -4.04
CA ALA A 155 5.35 -8.70 -3.15
C ALA A 155 6.45 -9.38 -2.32
N LEU A 156 6.22 -9.48 -1.01
CA LEU A 156 7.02 -10.27 -0.10
C LEU A 156 6.31 -11.60 0.13
N LYS A 157 7.03 -12.69 -0.10
CA LYS A 157 6.55 -14.04 0.19
C LYS A 157 6.92 -14.47 1.60
N SER A 158 6.18 -15.46 2.13
CA SER A 158 6.42 -16.06 3.44
C SER A 158 7.78 -16.73 3.60
N ASP A 159 8.45 -17.06 2.49
CA ASP A 159 9.79 -17.64 2.47
C ASP A 159 10.91 -16.58 2.52
N GLY A 160 10.55 -15.29 2.65
CA GLY A 160 11.49 -14.17 2.71
C GLY A 160 12.00 -13.71 1.34
N THR A 161 11.47 -14.25 0.23
CA THR A 161 11.79 -13.78 -1.12
C THR A 161 10.92 -12.61 -1.54
N VAL A 162 11.50 -11.67 -2.30
CA VAL A 162 10.79 -10.50 -2.85
C VAL A 162 10.65 -10.66 -4.36
N TRP A 163 9.47 -10.31 -4.86
CA TRP A 163 9.14 -10.32 -6.27
C TRP A 163 8.66 -8.94 -6.71
N ALA A 164 9.03 -8.55 -7.92
CA ALA A 164 8.70 -7.24 -8.48
C ALA A 164 8.13 -7.37 -9.89
N TRP A 165 7.29 -6.43 -10.30
CA TRP A 165 6.83 -6.29 -11.69
C TRP A 165 6.44 -4.85 -12.00
N GLY A 166 6.21 -4.56 -13.28
CA GLY A 166 5.92 -3.22 -13.79
C GLY A 166 7.13 -2.53 -14.42
N ASN A 167 7.17 -1.20 -14.31
CA ASN A 167 8.20 -0.39 -14.95
C ASN A 167 9.58 -0.57 -14.29
N ASN A 168 10.62 -0.71 -15.12
CA ASN A 168 11.99 -0.93 -14.66
C ASN A 168 13.02 0.06 -15.23
N VAL A 169 12.61 1.22 -15.76
CA VAL A 169 13.55 2.14 -16.44
C VAL A 169 14.71 2.56 -15.53
N SER A 170 14.48 2.61 -14.21
CA SER A 170 15.49 2.95 -13.21
C SER A 170 16.03 1.75 -12.42
N GLY A 171 15.85 0.51 -12.90
CA GLY A 171 16.29 -0.70 -12.19
C GLY A 171 15.45 -1.04 -10.94
N LYS A 172 14.19 -0.57 -10.89
CA LYS A 172 13.29 -0.69 -9.73
C LYS A 172 12.82 -2.11 -9.44
N LEU A 173 12.96 -3.04 -10.39
CA LEU A 173 12.60 -4.43 -10.19
C LEU A 173 13.68 -5.22 -9.45
N GLY A 174 14.92 -4.72 -9.38
CA GLY A 174 16.00 -5.41 -8.66
C GLY A 174 16.36 -6.79 -9.23
N ASP A 175 16.07 -7.02 -10.52
CA ASP A 175 16.29 -8.28 -11.24
C ASP A 175 17.60 -8.30 -12.05
N GLY A 176 18.43 -7.27 -11.87
CA GLY A 176 19.66 -7.07 -12.64
C GLY A 176 19.44 -6.46 -14.03
N THR A 177 18.22 -6.05 -14.37
CA THR A 177 17.88 -5.44 -15.65
C THR A 177 17.32 -4.02 -15.49
N THR A 178 17.10 -3.35 -16.62
CA THR A 178 16.33 -2.09 -16.72
C THR A 178 15.10 -2.23 -17.62
N THR A 179 14.71 -3.48 -17.92
CA THR A 179 13.55 -3.78 -18.77
C THR A 179 12.34 -4.08 -17.89
N GLY A 180 11.20 -3.44 -18.20
CA GLY A 180 9.96 -3.67 -17.47
C GLY A 180 9.44 -5.10 -17.66
N SER A 181 8.65 -5.59 -16.71
CA SER A 181 8.06 -6.92 -16.78
C SER A 181 6.57 -6.87 -16.45
N SER A 182 5.74 -7.48 -17.31
CA SER A 182 4.32 -7.70 -17.05
C SER A 182 4.04 -8.98 -16.25
N TRP A 183 5.09 -9.66 -15.81
CA TRP A 183 5.05 -10.82 -14.92
C TRP A 183 5.91 -10.55 -13.68
N PRO A 184 5.53 -11.07 -12.50
CA PRO A 184 6.42 -11.08 -11.35
C PRO A 184 7.78 -11.71 -11.69
N VAL A 185 8.86 -11.00 -11.37
CA VAL A 185 10.25 -11.47 -11.44
C VAL A 185 10.88 -11.44 -10.06
N PRO A 186 11.79 -12.36 -9.73
CA PRO A 186 12.46 -12.35 -8.43
C PRO A 186 13.43 -11.17 -8.33
N VAL A 187 13.44 -10.52 -7.17
CA VAL A 187 14.54 -9.63 -6.78
C VAL A 187 15.75 -10.51 -6.46
N ILE A 188 16.86 -10.30 -7.17
CA ILE A 188 18.02 -11.19 -7.07
C ILE A 188 18.98 -10.76 -5.95
N HIS A 189 19.75 -11.73 -5.45
CA HIS A 189 20.75 -11.52 -4.39
C HIS A 189 20.18 -10.96 -3.08
N LEU A 190 18.89 -11.20 -2.81
CA LEU A 190 18.19 -10.79 -1.61
C LEU A 190 17.40 -11.98 -1.04
N ASP A 191 17.63 -12.31 0.22
CA ASP A 191 16.90 -13.34 0.95
C ASP A 191 16.54 -12.88 2.36
N SER A 192 15.71 -13.67 3.06
CA SER A 192 15.36 -13.44 4.46
C SER A 192 14.70 -12.08 4.74
N VAL A 193 14.02 -11.50 3.76
CA VAL A 193 13.38 -10.19 3.88
C VAL A 193 12.18 -10.26 4.83
N THR A 194 12.08 -9.30 5.74
CA THR A 194 11.00 -9.22 6.74
C THR A 194 9.99 -8.12 6.45
N ALA A 195 10.34 -7.13 5.64
CA ALA A 195 9.48 -6.03 5.27
C ALA A 195 9.84 -5.49 3.87
N ILE A 196 8.84 -4.94 3.18
CA ILE A 196 9.01 -4.25 1.90
C ILE A 196 8.34 -2.88 1.97
N SER A 197 8.97 -1.89 1.33
CA SER A 197 8.39 -0.57 1.12
C SER A 197 8.71 -0.09 -0.28
N SER A 198 7.74 0.59 -0.90
CA SER A 198 7.84 1.15 -2.24
C SER A 198 7.77 2.68 -2.24
N THR A 199 7.59 3.27 -1.06
CA THR A 199 7.61 4.71 -0.80
C THR A 199 8.49 4.93 0.43
N THR A 200 9.58 5.68 0.26
CA THR A 200 10.30 6.26 1.38
C THR A 200 9.40 7.31 2.03
N HIS A 201 8.71 6.95 3.12
CA HIS A 201 8.44 7.94 4.15
C HIS A 201 9.73 8.10 4.95
N ILE A 202 10.67 8.88 4.41
CA ILE A 202 11.71 9.48 5.24
C ILE A 202 10.96 10.53 6.05
N SER A 203 10.64 10.24 7.31
CA SER A 203 10.39 11.32 8.26
C SER A 203 11.63 12.22 8.27
N SER A 204 11.47 13.52 8.55
CA SER A 204 12.56 14.50 8.47
C SER A 204 13.79 14.18 9.35
N ASP A 205 13.72 13.12 10.15
CA ASP A 205 14.78 12.56 11.00
C ASP A 205 15.44 11.27 10.44
N GLY A 206 14.99 10.73 9.30
CA GLY A 206 15.61 9.56 8.67
C GLY A 206 15.18 8.18 9.20
N PHE A 207 14.14 8.09 10.04
CA PHE A 207 13.69 6.82 10.63
C PHE A 207 12.43 6.24 9.95
N GLU A 208 12.42 4.92 9.74
CA GLU A 208 11.20 4.18 9.38
C GLU A 208 10.42 3.85 10.67
N TYR A 209 9.22 4.39 10.84
CA TYR A 209 8.32 3.99 11.93
C TYR A 209 7.33 2.93 11.43
N SER A 210 7.47 1.69 11.88
CA SER A 210 6.35 0.74 11.87
C SER A 210 5.46 1.06 13.07
N THR A 211 4.39 1.85 12.87
CA THR A 211 3.45 2.15 13.96
C THR A 211 2.60 0.91 14.27
N ALA A 212 3.05 0.07 15.20
CA ALA A 212 2.12 -0.69 16.02
C ALA A 212 1.54 0.30 17.04
N GLY A 213 0.36 0.85 16.75
CA GLY A 213 -0.33 1.72 17.71
C GLY A 213 -0.64 0.93 18.98
N LEU A 214 -0.01 1.31 20.09
CA LEU A 214 -0.37 0.76 21.40
C LEU A 214 -1.68 1.40 21.86
N PRO A 215 -2.59 0.65 22.50
CA PRO A 215 -3.76 1.23 23.14
C PRO A 215 -3.38 2.29 24.18
N GLU A 216 -4.28 3.24 24.44
CA GLU A 216 -4.09 4.26 25.48
C GLU A 216 -3.78 3.61 26.84
N GLY A 217 -2.71 4.07 27.51
CA GLY A 217 -2.20 3.48 28.74
C GLY A 217 -1.16 2.36 28.58
N TYR A 218 -0.66 2.10 27.37
CA TYR A 218 0.45 1.16 27.16
C TYR A 218 1.69 1.86 26.59
N THR A 219 2.86 1.49 27.10
CA THR A 219 4.17 1.89 26.56
C THR A 219 4.93 0.66 26.08
N ALA A 220 5.63 0.79 24.95
CA ALA A 220 6.58 -0.20 24.48
C ALA A 220 7.98 0.32 24.71
N GLU A 221 8.73 -0.41 25.52
CA GLU A 221 10.17 -0.22 25.65
C GLU A 221 10.84 -1.34 24.86
N TRP A 222 11.81 -0.97 24.03
CA TRP A 222 12.67 -1.94 23.36
C TRP A 222 14.07 -1.90 23.96
N SER A 223 14.69 -3.08 24.03
CA SER A 223 16.09 -3.21 24.45
C SER A 223 16.81 -4.19 23.54
N VAL A 224 18.09 -3.93 23.33
CA VAL A 224 19.00 -4.82 22.60
C VAL A 224 19.95 -5.44 23.62
N ARG A 225 20.05 -6.77 23.64
CA ARG A 225 20.91 -7.46 24.61
C ARG A 225 22.28 -7.77 23.99
N GLY A 226 23.32 -7.08 24.45
CA GLY A 226 24.72 -7.25 24.03
C GLY A 226 25.38 -5.89 23.77
N HIS A 227 25.95 -5.26 24.80
CA HIS A 227 26.55 -3.93 24.68
C HIS A 227 28.08 -4.02 24.79
N THR A 228 28.74 -4.15 23.64
CA THR A 228 30.10 -3.63 23.41
C THR A 228 30.16 -2.98 22.04
N ILE A 229 31.07 -2.01 21.85
CA ILE A 229 31.15 -1.17 20.64
C ILE A 229 31.46 -1.98 19.36
N ASP A 230 31.85 -3.24 19.51
CA ASP A 230 32.20 -4.17 18.43
C ASP A 230 31.00 -4.90 17.80
N ASP A 231 29.78 -4.73 18.35
CA ASP A 231 28.57 -5.39 17.82
C ASP A 231 27.84 -4.61 16.71
N TYR A 232 28.35 -3.42 16.31
CA TYR A 232 27.85 -2.65 15.17
C TYR A 232 28.43 -3.09 13.82
N SER A 233 28.69 -4.38 13.62
CA SER A 233 29.07 -4.89 12.29
C SER A 233 27.82 -5.21 11.47
N SER A 234 27.83 -4.83 10.19
CA SER A 234 26.69 -4.87 9.27
C SER A 234 26.06 -6.26 9.04
N ASN A 235 26.63 -7.33 9.62
CA ASN A 235 26.30 -8.71 9.30
C ASN A 235 25.88 -9.56 10.53
N LYS A 236 25.67 -8.95 11.70
CA LYS A 236 25.17 -9.69 12.88
C LYS A 236 23.67 -9.46 13.09
N LYS A 237 22.92 -10.56 13.28
CA LYS A 237 21.51 -10.50 13.68
C LYS A 237 21.43 -10.00 15.12
N VAL A 238 20.76 -8.87 15.32
CA VAL A 238 20.49 -8.31 16.65
C VAL A 238 19.15 -8.83 17.13
N ILE A 239 19.11 -9.40 18.34
CA ILE A 239 17.86 -9.79 18.99
C ILE A 239 17.31 -8.56 19.72
N VAL A 240 16.23 -8.00 19.19
CA VAL A 240 15.48 -6.90 19.81
C VAL A 240 14.39 -7.49 20.68
N TYR A 241 14.43 -7.18 21.97
CA TYR A 241 13.35 -7.53 22.90
C TYR A 241 12.40 -6.34 23.00
N VAL A 242 11.15 -6.54 22.62
CA VAL A 242 10.08 -5.57 22.81
C VAL A 242 9.28 -5.99 24.02
N SER A 243 9.27 -5.17 25.06
CA SER A 243 8.39 -5.33 26.21
C SER A 243 7.27 -4.30 26.14
N ILE A 244 6.03 -4.77 26.22
CA ILE A 244 4.85 -3.92 26.28
C ILE A 244 4.40 -3.91 27.75
N LYS A 245 4.34 -2.72 28.35
CA LYS A 245 3.87 -2.51 29.72
C LYS A 245 2.57 -1.72 29.69
N TYR A 246 1.69 -2.04 30.63
CA TYR A 246 0.50 -1.25 30.91
C TYR A 246 0.85 -0.24 32.00
N ASP A 247 0.81 1.04 31.69
CA ASP A 247 1.12 2.13 32.60
C ASP A 247 -0.12 2.51 33.39
N ASN A 248 -0.30 1.88 34.56
CA ASN A 248 -1.15 2.40 35.63
C ASN A 248 -0.31 2.49 36.90
N HIS A 249 0.18 3.71 37.19
CA HIS A 249 0.84 4.14 38.42
C HIS A 249 2.14 3.43 38.84
#